data_AF-A0A9W8ZTT1-F1
#
_entry.id   AF-A0A9W8ZTT1-F1
#
_cell.length_a   1.000
_cell.length_b   1.000
_cell.length_c   1.000
_cell.angle_alpha   90.00
_cell.angle_beta   90.00
_cell.angle_gamma   90.00
#
_symmetry.space_group_name_H-M   'P 1'
#
loop_
_entity.id
_entity.type
_entity.pdbx_description
1 polymer ?
#
loop_
_entity_poly.entity_id
_entity_poly.type
_entity_poly.pdbx_seq_one_letter_code
_entity_poly.pdbx_strand_id
1 'polypeptide(L)'
;MFSLDYGPNYLSSIPSNPPPHPIPNPILIPVRLEFDIPELGLRIQDVFLWNLHEPSSSSSSGTGIAPEVFAAQFCRDLDIGVDPYGEIVARQIRAQVEDDNDKQDLNFHLNQQQESQNTNPECRVILSLDVQISTHHLTDHIEWDLLSPLTPEAFSLQLCADLGLSGEAIPLIAHAVHEELWLGLGSLGRPARERDGRYPKPLRSSWRDWAEAEEYGTRWEVLSPEEVERREVERERAGRRLRRETSKWRLRR
;
A
#
# COMPACT_ATOMS: atom_id res chain seq x y z
N MET A 1 -32.16 -3.22 -28.28
CA MET A 1 -30.91 -3.90 -28.72
C MET A 1 -29.96 -2.79 -29.13
N PHE A 2 -29.24 -2.22 -28.15
CA PHE A 2 -28.30 -1.12 -28.40
C PHE A 2 -26.89 -1.71 -28.36
N SER A 3 -26.28 -1.81 -29.54
CA SER A 3 -24.86 -2.10 -29.73
C SER A 3 -24.08 -0.85 -29.33
N LEU A 4 -23.16 -0.98 -28.39
CA LEU A 4 -22.15 0.05 -28.11
C LEU A 4 -21.04 -0.10 -29.16
N ASP A 5 -21.05 0.77 -30.15
CA ASP A 5 -19.98 0.89 -31.13
C ASP A 5 -18.75 1.53 -30.46
N TYR A 6 -17.82 0.69 -29.99
CA TYR A 6 -16.47 1.13 -29.67
C TYR A 6 -15.70 1.37 -30.98
N GLY A 7 -15.56 2.63 -31.36
CA GLY A 7 -14.75 3.04 -32.51
C GLY A 7 -13.24 2.85 -32.28
N PRO A 8 -12.44 2.66 -33.36
CA PRO A 8 -11.03 2.23 -33.30
C PRO A 8 -10.01 3.32 -32.91
N ASN A 9 -10.44 4.45 -32.32
CA ASN A 9 -9.62 5.68 -32.29
C ASN A 9 -8.99 6.03 -30.92
N TYR A 10 -8.92 5.12 -29.96
CA TYR A 10 -8.15 5.37 -28.72
C TYR A 10 -6.63 5.31 -28.90
N LEU A 11 -6.14 4.78 -30.03
CA LEU A 11 -4.71 4.67 -30.33
C LEU A 11 -4.13 5.85 -31.13
N SER A 12 -4.96 6.79 -31.61
CA SER A 12 -4.49 7.89 -32.47
C SER A 12 -4.08 9.17 -31.75
N SER A 13 -4.18 9.21 -30.42
CA SER A 13 -3.85 10.39 -29.61
C SER A 13 -2.59 10.24 -28.76
N ILE A 14 -1.77 9.20 -29.01
CA ILE A 14 -0.46 9.09 -28.37
C ILE A 14 0.44 10.16 -29.01
N PRO A 15 0.92 11.18 -28.28
CA PRO A 15 1.88 12.12 -28.84
C PRO A 15 3.10 11.34 -29.34
N SER A 16 3.43 11.53 -30.62
CA SER A 16 4.48 10.81 -31.37
C SER A 16 5.90 11.13 -30.93
N ASN A 17 6.08 11.80 -29.80
CA ASN A 17 7.37 12.18 -29.28
C ASN A 17 7.55 11.48 -27.94
N PRO A 18 8.53 10.58 -27.77
CA PRO A 18 8.85 10.07 -26.46
C PRO A 18 9.17 11.27 -25.55
N PRO A 19 8.71 11.28 -24.29
CA PRO A 19 9.03 12.36 -23.37
C PRO A 19 10.55 12.56 -23.34
N PRO A 20 11.04 13.82 -23.30
CA PRO A 20 12.46 14.16 -23.42
C PRO A 20 13.33 13.56 -22.31
N HIS A 21 12.70 13.01 -21.27
CA HIS A 21 13.32 12.25 -20.20
C HIS A 21 12.55 10.93 -20.03
N PRO A 22 13.24 9.80 -19.79
CA PRO A 22 12.56 8.57 -19.37
C PRO A 22 11.72 8.90 -18.14
N ILE A 23 10.44 8.55 -18.17
CA ILE A 23 9.57 8.66 -17.01
C ILE A 23 10.24 7.79 -15.94
N PRO A 24 10.63 8.35 -14.77
CA PRO A 24 11.20 7.54 -13.71
C PRO A 24 10.22 6.43 -13.37
N ASN A 25 10.73 5.23 -13.08
CA ASN A 25 9.89 4.12 -12.66
C ASN A 25 8.96 4.59 -11.52
N PRO A 26 7.66 4.28 -11.58
CA PRO A 26 6.72 4.75 -10.56
C PRO A 26 7.12 4.18 -9.21
N ILE A 27 7.17 5.03 -8.19
CA ILE A 27 7.36 4.61 -6.79
C ILE A 27 5.99 4.69 -6.14
N LEU A 28 5.32 3.55 -6.02
CA LEU A 28 3.98 3.48 -5.47
C LEU A 28 4.05 3.37 -3.94
N ILE A 29 3.44 4.33 -3.26
CA ILE A 29 3.24 4.31 -1.81
C ILE A 29 1.78 3.95 -1.49
N PRO A 30 1.55 3.13 -0.45
CA PRO A 30 0.21 2.83 0.04
C PRO A 30 -0.31 4.01 0.87
N VAL A 31 -1.44 4.59 0.45
CA VAL A 31 -2.09 5.72 1.12
C VAL A 31 -3.42 5.26 1.71
N ARG A 32 -3.61 5.59 2.99
CA ARG A 32 -4.85 5.32 3.73
C ARG A 32 -5.58 6.63 4.03
N LEU A 33 -6.87 6.70 3.71
CA LEU A 33 -7.75 7.81 4.07
C LEU A 33 -8.72 7.38 5.16
N GLU A 34 -8.86 8.24 6.16
CA GLU A 34 -9.78 8.01 7.27
C GLU A 34 -10.30 9.35 7.82
N PHE A 35 -11.58 9.63 7.66
CA PHE A 35 -12.21 10.83 8.22
C PHE A 35 -13.73 10.66 8.41
N ASP A 36 -14.27 11.40 9.37
CA ASP A 36 -15.70 11.45 9.65
C ASP A 36 -16.37 12.60 8.88
N ILE A 37 -17.63 12.38 8.50
CA ILE A 37 -18.53 13.35 7.89
C ILE A 37 -19.72 13.53 8.83
N PRO A 38 -19.62 14.41 9.84
CA PRO A 38 -20.62 14.50 10.90
C PRO A 38 -22.01 14.89 10.39
N GLU A 39 -22.10 15.69 9.32
CA GLU A 39 -23.40 16.13 8.78
C GLU A 39 -24.18 14.98 8.15
N LEU A 40 -23.49 13.96 7.63
CA LEU A 40 -24.09 12.76 7.06
C LEU A 40 -24.10 11.58 8.04
N GLY A 41 -23.40 11.69 9.18
CA GLY A 41 -23.20 10.58 10.11
C GLY A 41 -22.40 9.42 9.50
N LEU A 42 -21.56 9.71 8.49
CA LEU A 42 -20.77 8.72 7.76
C LEU A 42 -19.30 8.80 8.18
N ARG A 43 -18.59 7.68 8.07
CA ARG A 43 -17.13 7.60 8.19
C ARG A 43 -16.58 7.01 6.91
N ILE A 44 -15.62 7.70 6.31
CA ILE A 44 -14.94 7.25 5.10
C ILE A 44 -13.65 6.56 5.51
N GLN A 45 -13.47 5.35 5.00
CA GLN A 45 -12.24 4.58 5.08
C GLN A 45 -11.92 4.10 3.66
N ASP A 46 -10.80 4.56 3.11
CA ASP A 46 -10.40 4.20 1.77
C ASP A 46 -8.89 3.98 1.69
N VAL A 47 -8.44 3.21 0.71
CA VAL A 47 -7.03 2.90 0.48
C VAL A 47 -6.72 2.88 -1.00
N PHE A 48 -5.57 3.42 -1.37
CA PHE A 48 -5.12 3.41 -2.76
C PHE A 48 -3.60 3.57 -2.82
N LEU A 49 -3.05 3.40 -4.02
CA LEU A 49 -1.64 3.64 -4.29
C LEU A 49 -1.45 5.04 -4.84
N TRP A 50 -0.42 5.73 -4.36
CA TRP A 50 -0.02 7.03 -4.86
C TRP A 50 1.40 6.96 -5.41
N ASN A 51 1.65 7.54 -6.58
CA ASN A 51 2.99 7.60 -7.11
C ASN A 51 3.76 8.77 -6.45
N LEU A 52 4.86 8.47 -5.77
CA LEU A 52 5.68 9.45 -5.05
C LEU A 52 6.28 10.52 -5.98
N HIS A 53 6.52 10.16 -7.25
CA HIS A 53 7.02 11.08 -8.27
C HIS A 53 5.92 11.96 -8.89
N GLU A 54 4.67 11.86 -8.41
CA GLU A 54 3.61 12.77 -8.84
C GLU A 54 3.99 14.22 -8.48
N PRO A 55 3.94 15.15 -9.44
CA PRO A 55 4.29 16.53 -9.20
C PRO A 55 3.31 17.14 -8.19
N SER A 56 3.87 17.71 -7.12
CA SER A 56 3.14 18.40 -6.05
C SER A 56 2.42 19.67 -6.50
N SER A 57 2.66 20.13 -7.72
CA SER A 57 1.96 21.23 -8.37
C SER A 57 1.57 20.80 -9.77
N SER A 58 0.46 21.33 -10.30
CA SER A 58 0.07 21.13 -11.70
C SER A 58 1.19 21.64 -12.62
N SER A 59 2.11 20.76 -13.01
CA SER A 59 3.21 21.12 -13.87
C SER A 59 2.70 21.22 -15.31
N SER A 60 3.26 22.16 -16.06
CA SER A 60 2.95 22.37 -17.48
C SER A 60 3.35 21.19 -18.38
N SER A 61 4.04 20.17 -17.85
CA SER A 61 4.36 18.92 -18.55
C SER A 61 3.27 17.84 -18.41
N GLY A 62 2.16 18.14 -17.73
CA GLY A 62 0.83 17.61 -18.09
C GLY A 62 0.53 16.14 -17.80
N THR A 63 1.27 15.45 -16.92
CA THR A 63 1.01 14.02 -16.66
C THR A 63 0.79 13.66 -15.19
N GLY A 64 0.64 14.66 -14.31
CA GLY A 64 0.49 14.38 -12.89
C GLY A 64 -0.65 15.07 -12.18
N ILE A 65 -1.15 14.45 -11.12
CA ILE A 65 -2.34 14.88 -10.37
C ILE A 65 -1.90 15.38 -8.99
N ALA A 66 -2.12 16.66 -8.73
CA ALA A 66 -1.90 17.21 -7.39
C ALA A 66 -2.91 16.62 -6.38
N PRO A 67 -2.53 16.39 -5.12
CA PRO A 67 -3.43 15.87 -4.08
C PRO A 67 -4.75 16.65 -3.96
N GLU A 68 -4.72 17.96 -4.18
CA GLU A 68 -5.90 18.84 -4.14
C GLU A 68 -6.86 18.56 -5.30
N VAL A 69 -6.33 18.22 -6.49
CA VAL A 69 -7.15 17.86 -7.66
C VAL A 69 -7.81 16.51 -7.43
N PHE A 70 -7.06 15.53 -6.92
CA PHE A 70 -7.60 14.23 -6.52
C PHE A 70 -8.67 14.40 -5.44
N ALA A 71 -8.39 15.15 -4.37
CA ALA A 71 -9.31 15.37 -3.26
C ALA A 71 -10.62 16.05 -3.70
N ALA A 72 -10.53 17.04 -4.60
CA ALA A 72 -11.71 17.68 -5.15
C ALA A 72 -12.56 16.70 -5.99
N GLN A 73 -11.92 15.82 -6.76
CA GLN A 73 -12.64 14.80 -7.53
C GLN A 73 -13.25 13.73 -6.62
N PHE A 74 -12.50 13.23 -5.64
CA PHE A 74 -12.95 12.29 -4.62
C PHE A 74 -14.20 12.79 -3.89
N CYS A 75 -14.22 14.07 -3.51
CA CYS A 75 -15.40 14.66 -2.88
C CYS A 75 -16.61 14.71 -3.84
N ARG A 76 -16.40 15.00 -5.12
CA ARG A 76 -17.48 15.00 -6.12
C ARG A 76 -18.03 13.60 -6.37
N ASP A 77 -17.17 12.59 -6.43
CA ASP A 77 -17.56 11.21 -6.69
C ASP A 77 -18.40 10.63 -5.52
N LEU A 78 -18.19 11.13 -4.30
CA LEU A 78 -18.96 10.78 -3.11
C LEU A 78 -20.16 11.71 -2.85
N ASP A 79 -20.43 12.68 -3.72
CA ASP A 79 -21.46 13.71 -3.53
C ASP A 79 -21.33 14.49 -2.20
N ILE A 80 -20.10 14.73 -1.73
CA ILE A 80 -19.79 15.50 -0.52
C ILE A 80 -19.21 16.88 -0.86
N GLY A 81 -19.42 17.85 0.04
CA GLY A 81 -18.90 19.22 -0.13
C GLY A 81 -17.37 19.26 -0.15
N VAL A 82 -16.77 19.98 -1.10
CA VAL A 82 -15.30 20.09 -1.20
C VAL A 82 -14.69 20.83 -0.01
N ASP A 83 -15.40 21.78 0.58
CA ASP A 83 -14.99 22.44 1.83
C ASP A 83 -15.83 21.87 2.99
N PRO A 84 -15.22 21.30 4.05
CA PRO A 84 -13.78 21.21 4.35
C PRO A 84 -13.09 19.91 3.90
N TYR A 85 -13.83 18.95 3.33
CA TYR A 85 -13.35 17.57 3.12
C TYR A 85 -12.19 17.44 2.13
N GLY A 86 -12.15 18.27 1.10
CA GLY A 86 -11.08 18.30 0.13
C GLY A 86 -9.71 18.63 0.75
N GLU A 87 -9.65 19.62 1.65
CA GLU A 87 -8.40 19.95 2.36
C GLU A 87 -8.02 18.84 3.35
N ILE A 88 -9.01 18.19 3.99
CA ILE A 88 -8.75 17.06 4.88
C ILE A 88 -8.07 15.91 4.11
N VAL A 89 -8.63 15.53 2.96
CA VAL A 89 -8.09 14.46 2.10
C VAL A 89 -6.71 14.84 1.56
N ALA A 90 -6.57 16.03 0.96
CA ALA A 90 -5.30 16.48 0.40
C ALA A 90 -4.19 16.54 1.46
N ARG A 91 -4.50 16.99 2.68
CA ARG A 91 -3.56 17.00 3.80
C ARG A 91 -3.15 15.58 4.23
N GLN A 92 -4.09 14.63 4.29
CA GLN A 92 -3.75 13.24 4.65
C GLN A 92 -2.84 12.58 3.62
N ILE A 93 -3.06 12.85 2.32
CA ILE A 93 -2.20 12.38 1.23
C ILE A 93 -0.81 13.00 1.36
N ARG A 94 -0.72 14.34 1.45
CA ARG A 94 0.56 15.05 1.55
C ARG A 94 1.39 14.59 2.76
N ALA A 95 0.76 14.41 3.92
CA ALA A 95 1.47 13.95 5.11
C ALA A 95 2.07 12.55 4.95
N GLN A 96 1.34 11.62 4.33
CA GLN A 96 1.84 10.26 4.05
C GLN A 96 2.95 10.27 2.99
N VAL A 97 2.79 11.08 1.93
CA VAL A 97 3.82 11.29 0.91
C VAL A 97 5.13 11.83 1.53
N GLU A 98 5.05 12.82 2.41
CA GLU A 98 6.22 13.38 3.10
C GLU A 98 6.88 12.35 4.01
N ASP A 99 6.10 11.65 4.85
CA ASP A 99 6.61 10.61 5.75
C ASP A 99 7.28 9.45 4.99
N ASP A 100 6.76 9.03 3.83
CA ASP A 100 7.35 7.95 3.03
C ASP A 100 8.54 8.40 2.18
N ASN A 101 8.59 9.65 1.75
CA ASN A 101 9.76 10.22 1.10
C ASN A 101 10.98 10.21 2.07
N ASP A 102 10.77 10.63 3.31
CA ASP A 102 11.79 10.56 4.37
C ASP A 102 12.29 9.13 4.60
N LYS A 103 11.39 8.13 4.56
CA LYS A 103 11.77 6.71 4.66
C LYS A 103 12.57 6.24 3.45
N GLN A 104 12.18 6.66 2.25
CA GLN A 104 12.89 6.31 1.02
C GLN A 104 14.33 6.84 1.06
N ASP A 105 14.53 8.09 1.47
CA ASP A 105 15.84 8.70 1.63
C ASP A 105 16.68 7.93 2.65
N LEU A 106 16.12 7.60 3.82
CA LEU A 106 16.83 6.83 4.83
C LEU A 106 17.25 5.45 4.30
N ASN A 107 16.36 4.78 3.57
CA ASN A 107 16.61 3.46 3.01
C ASN A 107 17.72 3.48 1.94
N PHE A 108 17.75 4.49 1.08
CA PHE A 108 18.82 4.67 0.09
C PHE A 108 20.20 4.78 0.76
N HIS A 109 20.30 5.52 1.87
CA HIS A 109 21.55 5.65 2.63
C HIS A 109 22.00 4.33 3.28
N LEU A 110 21.06 3.49 3.73
CA LEU A 110 21.36 2.20 4.35
C LEU A 110 21.82 1.16 3.31
N ASN A 111 21.19 1.14 2.13
CA ASN A 111 21.58 0.23 1.05
C ASN A 111 23.01 0.50 0.55
N GLN A 112 23.42 1.78 0.40
CA GLN A 112 24.80 2.11 0.01
C GLN A 112 25.85 1.63 1.03
N GLN A 113 25.51 1.56 2.32
CA GLN A 113 26.41 1.01 3.34
C GLN A 113 26.53 -0.52 3.26
N GLN A 114 25.46 -1.22 2.84
CA GLN A 114 25.46 -2.67 2.70
C GLN A 114 26.15 -3.16 1.42
N GLU A 115 26.01 -2.43 0.30
CA GLU A 115 26.70 -2.74 -0.97
C GLU A 115 28.24 -2.78 -0.82
N SER A 116 28.78 -2.03 0.13
CA SER A 116 30.21 -2.04 0.46
C SER A 116 30.71 -3.37 1.07
N GLN A 117 29.82 -4.29 1.47
CA GLN A 117 30.17 -5.58 2.08
C GLN A 117 29.93 -6.82 1.20
N ASN A 118 29.71 -6.66 -0.11
CA ASN A 118 29.83 -7.67 -1.19
C ASN A 118 29.65 -9.16 -0.80
N THR A 119 28.53 -9.50 -0.17
CA THR A 119 28.03 -10.86 -0.06
C THR A 119 26.61 -10.80 -0.57
N ASN A 120 26.27 -11.56 -1.62
CA ASN A 120 24.91 -11.57 -2.22
C ASN A 120 23.87 -11.61 -1.09
N PRO A 121 23.18 -10.49 -0.82
CA PRO A 121 22.23 -10.47 0.27
C PRO A 121 20.97 -11.12 -0.27
N GLU A 122 20.57 -12.21 0.36
CA GLU A 122 19.26 -12.78 0.17
C GLU A 122 18.22 -11.73 0.61
N CYS A 123 17.72 -10.93 -0.32
CA CYS A 123 16.80 -9.81 -0.08
C CYS A 123 15.35 -10.28 0.10
N ARG A 124 15.16 -11.38 0.84
CA ARG A 124 13.84 -11.90 1.16
C ARG A 124 13.29 -11.17 2.39
N VAL A 125 11.99 -10.94 2.38
CA VAL A 125 11.21 -10.42 3.51
C VAL A 125 10.00 -11.31 3.74
N ILE A 126 9.50 -11.37 4.97
CA ILE A 126 8.23 -12.05 5.29
C ILE A 126 7.15 -10.97 5.38
N LEU A 127 6.14 -11.06 4.53
CA LEU A 127 4.95 -10.23 4.54
C LEU A 127 3.89 -10.91 5.39
N SER A 128 3.26 -10.18 6.31
CA SER A 128 2.13 -10.66 7.12
C SER A 128 0.86 -9.96 6.65
N LEU A 129 0.04 -10.62 5.83
CA LEU A 129 -1.22 -10.06 5.34
C LEU A 129 -2.33 -10.22 6.38
N ASP A 130 -2.98 -9.11 6.72
CA ASP A 130 -4.23 -9.03 7.50
C ASP A 130 -5.17 -8.06 6.79
N VAL A 131 -6.04 -8.59 5.92
CA VAL A 131 -6.91 -7.79 5.05
C VAL A 131 -8.36 -8.16 5.30
N GLN A 132 -9.18 -7.17 5.65
CA GLN A 132 -10.63 -7.33 5.77
C GLN A 132 -11.29 -6.83 4.49
N ILE A 133 -12.10 -7.69 3.87
CA ILE A 133 -12.83 -7.40 2.62
C ILE A 133 -14.31 -7.66 2.88
N SER A 134 -15.09 -6.59 3.03
CA SER A 134 -16.50 -6.67 3.44
C SER A 134 -16.65 -7.51 4.73
N THR A 135 -17.40 -8.62 4.67
CA THR A 135 -17.61 -9.57 5.78
C THR A 135 -16.58 -10.70 5.81
N HIS A 136 -15.50 -10.62 5.04
CA HIS A 136 -14.49 -11.66 4.97
C HIS A 136 -13.14 -11.17 5.48
N HIS A 137 -12.34 -12.10 5.96
CA HIS A 137 -11.02 -11.83 6.50
C HIS A 137 -9.99 -12.75 5.84
N LEU A 138 -8.99 -12.12 5.22
CA LEU A 138 -7.85 -12.78 4.62
C LEU A 138 -6.65 -12.63 5.56
N THR A 139 -6.05 -13.76 5.93
CA THR A 139 -4.76 -13.78 6.62
C THR A 139 -3.78 -14.69 5.91
N ASP A 140 -2.54 -14.24 5.78
CA ASP A 140 -1.48 -15.00 5.11
C ASP A 140 -0.09 -14.57 5.56
N HIS A 141 0.90 -15.46 5.42
CA HIS A 141 2.32 -15.15 5.53
C HIS A 141 3.01 -15.53 4.22
N ILE A 142 3.71 -14.56 3.62
CA ILE A 142 4.33 -14.74 2.31
C ILE A 142 5.80 -14.37 2.40
N GLU A 143 6.67 -15.26 1.95
CA GLU A 143 8.06 -14.89 1.70
C GLU A 143 8.15 -14.19 0.34
N TRP A 144 8.62 -12.95 0.36
CA TRP A 144 8.76 -12.13 -0.83
C TRP A 144 10.21 -11.83 -1.11
N ASP A 145 10.66 -12.05 -2.34
CA ASP A 145 11.98 -11.63 -2.81
C ASP A 145 11.89 -10.21 -3.39
N LEU A 146 12.60 -9.25 -2.80
CA LEU A 146 12.61 -7.86 -3.24
C LEU A 146 13.26 -7.65 -4.61
N LEU A 147 14.05 -8.63 -5.10
CA LEU A 147 14.65 -8.59 -6.42
C LEU A 147 13.73 -9.21 -7.49
N SER A 148 12.60 -9.80 -7.09
CA SER A 148 11.63 -10.40 -8.00
C SER A 148 10.98 -9.34 -8.90
N PRO A 149 10.78 -9.63 -10.20
CA PRO A 149 10.02 -8.75 -11.09
C PRO A 149 8.50 -8.83 -10.88
N LEU A 150 8.01 -9.73 -10.01
CA LEU A 150 6.59 -9.87 -9.73
C LEU A 150 6.07 -8.62 -9.03
N THR A 151 5.02 -7.99 -9.56
CA THR A 151 4.40 -6.83 -8.91
C THR A 151 3.33 -7.26 -7.91
N PRO A 152 3.10 -6.50 -6.83
CA PRO A 152 2.01 -6.75 -5.88
C PRO A 152 0.63 -6.87 -6.54
N GLU A 153 0.38 -6.10 -7.61
CA GLU A 153 -0.88 -6.15 -8.36
C GLU A 153 -1.03 -7.46 -9.12
N ALA A 154 0.03 -7.93 -9.79
CA ALA A 154 0.01 -9.20 -10.51
C ALA A 154 -0.16 -10.38 -9.54
N PHE A 155 0.50 -10.34 -8.39
CA PHE A 155 0.30 -11.31 -7.31
C PHE A 155 -1.14 -11.29 -6.81
N SER A 156 -1.68 -10.12 -6.51
CA SER A 156 -3.04 -9.97 -5.96
C SER A 156 -4.11 -10.44 -6.95
N LEU A 157 -3.91 -10.20 -8.25
CA LEU A 157 -4.78 -10.71 -9.32
C LEU A 157 -4.81 -12.24 -9.34
N GLN A 158 -3.64 -12.88 -9.27
CA GLN A 158 -3.55 -14.35 -9.24
C GLN A 158 -4.17 -14.92 -7.96
N LEU A 159 -3.85 -14.36 -6.79
CA LEU A 159 -4.40 -14.80 -5.52
C LEU A 159 -5.93 -14.68 -5.50
N CYS A 160 -6.48 -13.58 -6.01
CA CYS A 160 -7.93 -13.42 -6.14
C CYS A 160 -8.53 -14.46 -7.10
N ALA A 161 -7.88 -14.75 -8.22
CA ALA A 161 -8.35 -15.78 -9.16
C ALA A 161 -8.38 -17.17 -8.51
N ASP A 162 -7.37 -17.51 -7.71
CA ASP A 162 -7.25 -18.80 -7.03
C ASP A 162 -8.31 -18.96 -5.91
N LEU A 163 -8.62 -17.86 -5.20
CA LEU A 163 -9.64 -17.83 -4.15
C LEU A 163 -11.07 -17.60 -4.68
N GLY A 164 -11.24 -17.31 -5.97
CA GLY A 164 -12.53 -16.95 -6.57
C GLY A 164 -13.05 -15.58 -6.12
N LEU A 165 -12.15 -14.67 -5.74
CA LEU A 165 -12.46 -13.29 -5.35
C LEU A 165 -12.44 -12.37 -6.57
N SER A 166 -13.29 -11.34 -6.58
CA SER A 166 -13.30 -10.31 -7.61
C SER A 166 -13.73 -8.96 -7.04
N GLY A 167 -13.60 -7.88 -7.82
CA GLY A 167 -13.98 -6.53 -7.41
C GLY A 167 -12.93 -5.88 -6.51
N GLU A 168 -13.35 -5.40 -5.34
CA GLU A 168 -12.53 -4.62 -4.40
C GLU A 168 -11.39 -5.41 -3.73
N ALA A 169 -11.41 -6.75 -3.79
CA ALA A 169 -10.40 -7.59 -3.17
C ALA A 169 -8.99 -7.31 -3.73
N ILE A 170 -8.86 -7.17 -5.05
CA ILE A 170 -7.57 -6.98 -5.73
C ILE A 170 -6.85 -5.71 -5.22
N PRO A 171 -7.44 -4.51 -5.27
CA PRO A 171 -6.77 -3.30 -4.79
C PRO A 171 -6.49 -3.33 -3.28
N LEU A 172 -7.37 -3.93 -2.47
CA LEU A 172 -7.16 -4.06 -1.02
C LEU A 172 -5.95 -4.94 -0.68
N ILE A 173 -5.80 -6.08 -1.38
CA ILE A 173 -4.67 -6.99 -1.18
C ILE A 173 -3.38 -6.35 -1.71
N ALA A 174 -3.42 -5.75 -2.91
CA ALA A 174 -2.25 -5.09 -3.48
C ALA A 174 -1.74 -3.96 -2.57
N HIS A 175 -2.65 -3.15 -2.04
CA HIS A 175 -2.31 -2.13 -1.04
C HIS A 175 -1.65 -2.73 0.21
N ALA A 176 -2.20 -3.80 0.77
CA ALA A 176 -1.64 -4.44 1.96
C ALA A 176 -0.23 -5.03 1.70
N VAL A 177 -0.01 -5.61 0.53
CA VAL A 177 1.31 -6.10 0.12
C VAL A 177 2.30 -4.95 -0.01
N HIS A 178 1.91 -3.83 -0.64
CA HIS A 178 2.75 -2.64 -0.72
C HIS A 178 3.12 -2.10 0.67
N GLU A 179 2.16 -2.05 1.60
CA GLU A 179 2.41 -1.61 2.98
C GLU A 179 3.43 -2.49 3.70
N GLU A 180 3.27 -3.81 3.62
CA GLU A 180 4.23 -4.75 4.20
C GLU A 180 5.62 -4.65 3.54
N LEU A 181 5.69 -4.37 2.24
CA LEU A 181 6.97 -4.15 1.54
C LEU A 181 7.66 -2.86 2.00
N TRP A 182 6.93 -1.75 2.13
CA TRP A 182 7.47 -0.50 2.64
C TRP A 182 7.93 -0.63 4.10
N LEU A 183 7.22 -1.40 4.93
CA LEU A 183 7.61 -1.72 6.29
C LEU A 183 8.84 -2.64 6.35
N GLY A 184 8.86 -3.69 5.53
CA GLY A 184 9.95 -4.66 5.43
C GLY A 184 11.26 -3.99 5.00
N LEU A 185 11.18 -3.05 4.05
CA LEU A 185 12.30 -2.27 3.58
C LEU A 185 12.93 -1.40 4.68
N GLY A 186 12.10 -0.76 5.51
CA GLY A 186 12.58 -0.03 6.70
C GLY A 186 13.25 -0.94 7.75
N SER A 187 12.88 -2.22 7.81
CA SER A 187 13.45 -3.21 8.73
C SER A 187 14.82 -3.75 8.27
N LEU A 188 15.08 -3.76 6.95
CA LEU A 188 16.38 -4.17 6.37
C LEU A 188 17.57 -3.31 6.82
N GLY A 189 17.31 -2.08 7.26
CA GLY A 189 18.30 -1.18 7.86
C GLY A 189 18.75 -1.54 9.29
N ARG A 190 18.04 -2.44 9.99
CA ARG A 190 18.32 -2.73 11.42
C ARG A 190 19.36 -3.85 11.59
N PRO A 191 20.25 -3.78 12.59
CA PRO A 191 21.24 -4.81 12.85
C PRO A 191 20.59 -6.16 13.23
N ALA A 192 21.15 -7.29 12.76
CA ALA A 192 20.66 -8.68 12.90
C ALA A 192 20.24 -9.09 14.32
N ARG A 193 20.88 -8.48 15.30
CA ARG A 193 20.68 -8.77 16.72
C ARG A 193 19.38 -8.22 17.32
N GLU A 194 18.74 -7.26 16.67
CA GLU A 194 17.48 -6.63 17.12
C GLU A 194 16.29 -7.03 16.23
N ARG A 195 16.49 -8.02 15.34
CA ARG A 195 15.50 -8.44 14.35
C ARG A 195 14.59 -9.53 14.92
N ASP A 196 13.50 -9.14 15.56
CA ASP A 196 12.43 -10.03 16.03
C ASP A 196 11.87 -10.86 14.87
N GLY A 197 12.11 -12.18 14.84
CA GLY A 197 11.31 -13.28 14.23
C GLY A 197 10.80 -13.19 12.79
N ARG A 198 10.82 -12.02 12.15
CA ARG A 198 10.22 -11.64 10.86
C ARG A 198 11.23 -11.73 9.71
N TYR A 199 12.41 -12.30 9.97
CA TYR A 199 13.39 -12.50 8.93
C TYR A 199 13.25 -13.90 8.34
N PRO A 200 13.31 -14.02 7.01
CA PRO A 200 13.29 -15.31 6.36
C PRO A 200 14.48 -16.13 6.84
N LYS A 201 14.19 -17.36 7.25
CA LYS A 201 15.23 -18.34 7.56
C LYS A 201 15.99 -18.65 6.27
N PRO A 202 17.31 -18.91 6.33
CA PRO A 202 18.04 -19.32 5.15
C PRO A 202 17.39 -20.57 4.56
N LEU A 203 17.17 -20.59 3.24
CA LEU A 203 16.54 -21.73 2.56
C LEU A 203 17.45 -22.95 2.66
N ARG A 204 17.07 -23.91 3.50
CA ARG A 204 17.77 -25.21 3.62
C ARG A 204 17.19 -26.26 2.68
N SER A 205 15.92 -26.10 2.30
CA SER A 205 15.12 -27.05 1.53
C SER A 205 14.04 -26.29 0.75
N SER A 206 13.53 -26.91 -0.32
CA SER A 206 12.35 -26.44 -1.05
C SER A 206 11.04 -26.70 -0.30
N TRP A 207 11.08 -27.55 0.74
CA TRP A 207 9.94 -27.89 1.57
C TRP A 207 10.01 -27.13 2.89
N ARG A 208 8.90 -26.52 3.29
CA ARG A 208 8.73 -25.97 4.64
C ARG A 208 8.54 -27.10 5.64
N ASP A 209 8.95 -26.86 6.88
CA ASP A 209 8.62 -27.75 7.98
C ASP A 209 7.10 -27.79 8.18
N TRP A 210 6.56 -28.98 8.49
CA TRP A 210 5.12 -29.20 8.63
C TRP A 210 4.47 -28.22 9.61
N ALA A 211 5.13 -27.93 10.74
CA ALA A 211 4.63 -27.01 11.74
C ALA A 211 4.57 -25.56 11.24
N GLU A 212 5.45 -25.16 10.31
CA GLU A 212 5.45 -23.82 9.71
C GLU A 212 4.46 -23.73 8.55
N ALA A 213 4.20 -24.84 7.85
CA ALA A 213 3.30 -24.86 6.71
C ALA A 213 1.88 -24.37 7.04
N GLU A 214 1.39 -24.60 8.27
CA GLU A 214 0.08 -24.11 8.73
C GLU A 214 0.01 -22.60 8.95
N GLU A 215 1.16 -21.93 9.13
CA GLU A 215 1.29 -20.48 9.33
C GLU A 215 1.35 -19.72 7.99
N TYR A 216 1.95 -20.34 6.96
CA TYR A 216 2.05 -19.83 5.58
C TYR A 216 0.88 -20.24 4.69
N GLY A 217 -0.18 -20.79 5.29
CA GLY A 217 -1.41 -21.12 4.57
C GLY A 217 -2.33 -19.92 4.49
N THR A 218 -2.76 -19.56 3.28
CA THR A 218 -3.80 -18.56 3.06
C THR A 218 -5.09 -18.97 3.75
N ARG A 219 -5.58 -18.13 4.68
CA ARG A 219 -6.85 -18.33 5.38
C ARG A 219 -7.85 -17.29 4.93
N TRP A 220 -9.01 -17.77 4.49
CA TRP A 220 -10.15 -16.97 4.08
C TRP A 220 -11.36 -17.33 4.95
N GLU A 221 -11.72 -16.43 5.85
CA GLU A 221 -12.76 -16.67 6.87
C GLU A 221 -13.92 -15.69 6.70
N VAL A 222 -15.15 -16.18 6.88
CA VAL A 222 -16.34 -15.32 6.94
C VAL A 222 -16.49 -14.83 8.37
N LEU A 223 -16.51 -13.52 8.55
CA LEU A 223 -16.77 -12.87 9.83
C LEU A 223 -18.26 -12.55 9.96
N SER A 224 -18.77 -12.76 11.18
CA SER A 224 -20.07 -12.24 11.58
C SER A 224 -20.05 -10.70 11.68
N PRO A 225 -21.20 -10.02 11.58
CA PRO A 225 -21.28 -8.57 11.76
C PRO A 225 -20.71 -8.09 13.10
N GLU A 226 -20.91 -8.87 14.16
CA GLU A 226 -20.35 -8.58 15.50
C GLU A 226 -18.82 -8.70 15.52
N GLU A 227 -18.25 -9.63 14.75
CA GLU A 227 -16.79 -9.77 14.61
C GLU A 227 -16.18 -8.64 13.80
N VAL A 228 -16.85 -8.24 12.73
CA VAL A 228 -16.47 -7.08 11.91
C VAL A 228 -16.43 -5.82 12.76
N GLU A 229 -17.50 -5.51 13.51
CA GLU A 229 -17.56 -4.34 14.38
C GLU A 229 -16.49 -4.40 15.48
N ARG A 230 -16.29 -5.57 16.09
CA ARG A 230 -15.25 -5.75 17.11
C ARG A 230 -13.86 -5.48 16.56
N ARG A 231 -13.54 -5.98 15.35
CA ARG A 231 -12.25 -5.73 14.69
C ARG A 231 -12.09 -4.26 14.33
N GLU A 232 -13.15 -3.58 13.88
CA GLU A 232 -13.10 -2.15 13.62
C GLU A 232 -12.77 -1.35 14.88
N VAL A 233 -13.44 -1.66 16.00
CA VAL A 233 -13.17 -1.03 17.30
C VAL A 233 -11.73 -1.31 17.78
N GLU A 234 -11.23 -2.53 17.59
CA GLU A 234 -9.86 -2.89 17.95
C GLU A 234 -8.82 -2.16 17.09
N ARG A 235 -9.06 -2.08 15.78
CA ARG A 235 -8.25 -1.33 14.81
C ARG A 235 -8.19 0.14 15.18
N GLU A 236 -9.32 0.74 15.52
CA GLU A 236 -9.37 2.14 15.95
C GLU A 236 -8.60 2.37 17.25
N ARG A 237 -8.74 1.46 18.23
CA ARG A 237 -7.97 1.51 19.48
C ARG A 237 -6.47 1.36 19.23
N ALA A 238 -6.06 0.49 18.32
CA ALA A 238 -4.67 0.31 17.91
C ALA A 238 -4.11 1.57 17.23
N GLY A 239 -4.86 2.17 16.29
CA GLY A 239 -4.51 3.44 15.65
C GLY A 239 -4.34 4.58 16.66
N ARG A 240 -5.24 4.69 17.64
CA ARG A 240 -5.12 5.66 18.74
C ARG A 240 -3.88 5.43 19.61
N ARG A 241 -3.49 4.17 19.85
CA ARG A 241 -2.25 3.84 20.58
C ARG A 241 -1.02 4.26 19.79
N LEU A 242 -0.95 3.90 18.51
CA LEU A 242 0.18 4.23 17.64
C LEU A 242 0.39 5.74 17.53
N ARG A 243 -0.67 6.53 17.28
CA ARG A 243 -0.59 8.00 17.23
C ARG A 243 -0.03 8.62 18.53
N ARG A 244 -0.39 8.07 19.70
CA ARG A 244 0.16 8.51 21.00
C ARG A 244 1.64 8.18 21.15
N GLU A 245 2.08 7.02 20.66
CA GLU A 245 3.49 6.62 20.70
C GLU A 245 4.35 7.45 19.74
N THR A 246 3.89 7.68 18.51
CA THR A 246 4.57 8.54 17.53
C THR A 246 4.70 9.99 18.02
N SER A 247 3.70 10.49 18.76
CA SER A 247 3.72 11.84 19.35
C SER A 247 4.73 11.98 20.50
N LYS A 248 4.94 10.92 21.29
CA LYS A 248 5.94 10.91 22.38
C LYS A 248 7.38 10.97 21.86
N TRP A 249 7.64 10.43 20.67
CA TRP A 249 8.97 10.46 20.05
C TRP A 249 9.31 11.83 19.43
N ARG A 250 8.32 12.55 18.90
CA ARG A 250 8.53 13.93 18.38
C ARG A 250 8.83 14.96 19.49
N LEU A 251 8.40 14.72 20.73
CA LEU A 251 8.62 15.64 21.86
C LEU A 251 9.96 15.47 22.59
N ARG A 252 10.79 14.51 22.18
CA ARG A 252 12.09 14.18 22.80
C ARG A 252 13.30 14.58 21.94
N ARG A 253 13.08 15.38 20.89
CA ARG A 253 14.13 15.93 20.03
C ARG A 253 14.26 17.43 20.27
#